data_AF-A0A7S3AER6-F1
#
_entry.id   AF-A0A7S3AER6-F1
#
_cell.length_a   1.000
_cell.length_b   1.000
_cell.length_c   1.000
_cell.angle_alpha   90.00
_cell.angle_beta   90.00
_cell.angle_gamma   90.00
#
_symmetry.space_group_name_H-M   'P 1'
#
loop_
_entity.id
_entity.type
_entity.pdbx_description
1 polymer ?
#
loop_
_entity_poly.entity_id
_entity_poly.type
_entity_poly.pdbx_seq_one_letter_code
_entity_poly.pdbx_strand_id
1 'polypeptide(L)'
;VWMVRATGPTGVLRGAAAFMAANVGFFLLGAGGAKHDANGLPAPMTPQLGKFVLITDLVLMGSAVTGACAPVGSTLRATFACLFAVGCLIGAVEGVPKTVIALKALARR
;
A
#
# COMPACT_ATOMS: atom_id res chain seq x y z
N VAL A 1 24.73 6.07 -0.73
CA VAL A 1 23.27 6.27 -0.57
C VAL A 1 22.73 5.05 0.17
N TRP A 2 22.39 5.23 1.45
CA TRP A 2 21.88 4.16 2.29
C TRP A 2 20.46 3.83 1.84
N MET A 3 20.28 2.81 1.01
CA MET A 3 19.05 2.03 1.11
C MET A 3 19.01 1.54 2.56
N VAL A 4 18.01 1.96 3.33
CA VAL A 4 17.73 1.41 4.66
C VAL A 4 17.47 -0.09 4.46
N ARG A 5 18.55 -0.86 4.45
CA ARG A 5 18.53 -2.29 4.28
C ARG A 5 17.87 -2.80 5.55
N ALA A 6 16.63 -3.26 5.44
CA ALA A 6 16.01 -4.01 6.51
C ALA A 6 16.86 -5.26 6.75
N THR A 7 17.79 -5.20 7.72
CA THR A 7 18.72 -6.29 8.04
C THR A 7 18.03 -7.50 8.66
N GLY A 8 16.70 -7.45 8.83
CA GLY A 8 15.88 -8.57 9.23
C GLY A 8 14.38 -8.30 9.13
N PRO A 9 13.54 -9.30 9.45
CA PRO A 9 12.08 -9.23 9.33
C PRO A 9 11.45 -8.07 10.09
N THR A 10 12.08 -7.61 11.18
CA THR A 10 11.63 -6.44 11.96
C THR A 10 11.79 -5.14 11.19
N GLY A 11 12.88 -4.99 10.44
CA GLY A 11 13.11 -3.81 9.60
C GLY A 11 12.07 -3.71 8.49
N VAL A 12 11.67 -4.85 7.92
CA VAL A 12 10.64 -4.91 6.87
C VAL A 12 9.30 -4.43 7.39
N LEU A 13 8.84 -4.94 8.54
CA LEU A 13 7.55 -4.55 9.12
C LEU A 13 7.53 -3.08 9.57
N ARG A 14 8.64 -2.55 10.09
CA ARG A 14 8.77 -1.13 10.43
C ARG A 14 8.75 -0.24 9.18
N GLY A 15 9.47 -0.63 8.12
CA GLY A 15 9.44 0.08 6.84
C GLY A 15 8.06 0.08 6.21
N ALA A 16 7.38 -1.07 6.25
CA ALA A 16 5.99 -1.22 5.84
C ALA A 16 5.05 -0.28 6.61
N ALA A 17 5.15 -0.23 7.94
CA ALA A 17 4.36 0.66 8.77
C ALA A 17 4.60 2.15 8.42
N ALA A 18 5.86 2.55 8.24
CA ALA A 18 6.21 3.92 7.84
C ALA A 18 5.67 4.28 6.46
N PHE A 19 5.73 3.36 5.50
CA PHE A 19 5.17 3.54 4.17
C PHE A 19 3.64 3.71 4.21
N MET A 20 2.93 2.84 4.93
CA MET A 20 1.48 2.96 5.05
C MET A 20 1.08 4.25 5.79
N ALA A 21 1.81 4.65 6.82
CA ALA A 21 1.57 5.92 7.51
C ALA A 21 1.72 7.13 6.57
N ALA A 22 2.71 7.09 5.66
CA ALA A 22 2.86 8.12 4.65
C ALA A 22 1.68 8.14 3.65
N ASN A 23 1.20 6.98 3.21
CA ASN A 23 0.02 6.89 2.33
C ASN A 23 -1.25 7.40 3.01
N VAL A 24 -1.49 7.02 4.27
CA VAL A 24 -2.60 7.55 5.07
C VAL A 24 -2.50 9.07 5.17
N GLY A 25 -1.31 9.59 5.51
CA GLY A 25 -1.07 11.03 5.57
C GLY A 25 -1.35 11.73 4.24
N PHE A 26 -0.90 11.15 3.13
CA PHE A 26 -1.15 11.68 1.79
C PHE A 26 -2.64 11.75 1.45
N PHE A 27 -3.42 10.69 1.76
CA PHE A 27 -4.87 10.69 1.56
C PHE A 27 -5.61 11.68 2.48
N LEU A 28 -5.18 11.82 3.72
CA LEU A 28 -5.74 12.81 4.65
C LEU A 28 -5.48 14.25 4.22
N LEU A 29 -4.36 14.51 3.54
CA LEU A 29 -4.02 15.82 2.97
C LEU A 29 -4.71 16.12 1.63
N GLY A 30 -5.63 15.26 1.19
CA GLY A 30 -6.48 15.53 0.01
C GLY A 30 -6.02 14.89 -1.29
N ALA A 31 -5.14 13.89 -1.25
CA ALA A 31 -4.67 13.19 -2.46
C ALA A 31 -5.81 12.64 -3.34
N GLY A 32 -6.95 12.26 -2.75
CA GLY A 32 -8.12 11.83 -3.51
C GLY A 32 -8.63 12.89 -4.51
N GLY A 33 -8.40 14.18 -4.24
CA GLY A 33 -8.74 15.29 -5.14
C GLY A 33 -7.71 15.54 -6.26
N ALA A 34 -6.50 15.02 -6.15
CA ALA A 34 -5.41 15.24 -7.10
C ALA A 34 -5.38 14.22 -8.26
N LYS A 35 -6.36 13.33 -8.34
CA LYS A 35 -6.46 12.34 -9.41
C LYS A 35 -6.85 13.00 -10.73
N HIS A 36 -6.17 12.60 -11.81
CA HIS A 36 -6.47 13.00 -13.18
C HIS A 36 -6.86 11.77 -14.03
N ASP A 37 -7.63 11.99 -15.09
CA ASP A 37 -7.97 10.95 -16.07
C ASP A 37 -6.86 10.75 -17.11
N ALA A 38 -7.10 9.87 -18.10
CA ALA A 38 -6.15 9.58 -19.16
C ALA A 38 -5.85 10.78 -20.08
N ASN A 39 -6.68 11.83 -20.04
CA ASN A 39 -6.52 13.07 -20.80
C ASN A 39 -5.88 14.18 -19.96
N GLY A 40 -5.50 13.89 -18.71
CA GLY A 40 -4.94 14.88 -17.79
C GLY A 40 -5.98 15.85 -17.22
N LEU A 41 -7.28 15.55 -17.33
CA LEU A 41 -8.34 16.36 -16.73
C LEU A 41 -8.55 15.97 -15.26
N PRO A 42 -8.88 16.93 -14.38
CA PRO A 42 -9.22 16.62 -12.99
C PRO A 42 -10.38 15.61 -12.92
N ALA A 43 -10.11 14.46 -12.31
CA ALA A 43 -11.05 13.37 -12.15
C ALA A 43 -10.98 12.85 -10.70
N PRO A 44 -11.44 13.67 -9.74
CA PRO A 44 -11.29 13.38 -8.33
C PRO A 44 -11.94 12.04 -7.96
N MET A 45 -11.35 11.37 -6.99
CA MET A 45 -11.86 10.12 -6.47
C MET A 45 -13.23 10.34 -5.82
N THR A 46 -14.18 9.42 -6.05
CA THR A 46 -15.47 9.51 -5.38
C THR A 46 -15.29 9.41 -3.87
N PRO A 47 -16.13 10.08 -3.05
CA PRO A 47 -15.99 10.03 -1.59
C PRO A 47 -16.04 8.61 -1.02
N GLN A 48 -16.83 7.70 -1.61
CA GLN A 48 -16.86 6.31 -1.16
C GLN A 48 -15.53 5.60 -1.42
N LEU A 49 -14.94 5.80 -2.61
CA LEU A 49 -13.69 5.17 -2.98
C LEU A 49 -12.52 5.73 -2.17
N GLY A 50 -12.49 7.04 -1.93
CA GLY A 50 -11.48 7.66 -1.04
C GLY A 50 -11.54 7.12 0.39
N LYS A 51 -12.76 6.97 0.95
CA LYS A 51 -12.96 6.35 2.26
C LYS A 51 -12.49 4.89 2.28
N PHE A 52 -12.81 4.12 1.24
CA PHE A 52 -12.40 2.72 1.14
C PHE A 52 -10.87 2.56 1.14
N VAL A 53 -10.17 3.37 0.34
CA VAL A 53 -8.70 3.37 0.31
C VAL A 53 -8.13 3.74 1.67
N LEU A 54 -8.62 4.81 2.29
CA LEU A 54 -8.14 5.26 3.60
C LEU A 54 -8.33 4.20 4.69
N ILE A 55 -9.48 3.53 4.73
CA ILE A 55 -9.75 2.45 5.70
C ILE A 55 -8.80 1.29 5.46
N THR A 56 -8.59 0.91 4.21
CA THR A 56 -7.69 -0.20 3.85
C THR A 56 -6.27 0.12 4.27
N ASP A 57 -5.78 1.33 3.96
CA ASP A 57 -4.45 1.78 4.34
C ASP A 57 -4.25 1.83 5.87
N LEU A 58 -5.28 2.25 6.62
CA LEU A 58 -5.27 2.22 8.08
C LEU A 58 -5.20 0.80 8.65
N VAL A 59 -5.95 -0.15 8.09
CA VAL A 59 -5.92 -1.57 8.51
C VAL A 59 -4.54 -2.18 8.23
N LEU A 60 -3.97 -1.90 7.07
CA LEU A 60 -2.63 -2.37 6.70
C LEU A 60 -1.55 -1.71 7.55
N MET A 61 -1.65 -0.41 7.83
CA MET A 61 -0.77 0.28 8.78
C MET A 61 -0.85 -0.37 10.16
N GLY A 62 -2.06 -0.60 10.68
CA GLY A 62 -2.28 -1.23 11.98
C GLY A 62 -1.69 -2.63 12.06
N SER A 63 -1.86 -3.45 11.01
CA SER A 63 -1.26 -4.79 10.97
C SER A 63 0.27 -4.74 10.90
N ALA A 64 0.85 -3.86 10.09
CA ALA A 64 2.31 -3.68 10.03
C ALA A 64 2.89 -3.22 11.37
N VAL A 65 2.27 -2.24 12.04
CA VAL A 65 2.68 -1.75 13.37
C VAL A 65 2.57 -2.86 14.41
N THR A 66 1.43 -3.55 14.46
CA THR A 66 1.21 -4.63 15.44
C THR A 66 2.22 -5.77 15.24
N GLY A 67 2.48 -6.16 13.99
CA GLY A 67 3.52 -7.13 13.65
C GLY A 67 4.94 -6.66 14.01
N ALA A 68 5.23 -5.37 13.85
CA ALA A 68 6.52 -4.79 14.20
C ALA A 68 6.76 -4.72 15.72
N CYS A 69 5.69 -4.50 16.51
CA CYS A 69 5.73 -4.45 17.97
C CYS A 69 5.71 -5.85 18.62
N ALA A 70 5.20 -6.85 17.92
CA ALA A 70 5.11 -8.21 18.44
C ALA A 70 6.50 -8.87 18.61
N PRO A 71 6.68 -9.71 19.66
CA PRO A 71 7.93 -10.42 19.89
C PRO A 71 8.37 -11.24 18.68
N VAL A 72 9.68 -11.25 18.41
CA VAL A 72 10.27 -12.05 17.33
C VAL A 72 10.00 -13.54 17.63
N GLY A 73 9.51 -14.28 16.63
CA GLY A 73 9.16 -15.69 16.77
C GLY A 73 7.77 -15.96 17.34
N SER A 74 7.00 -14.93 17.72
CA SER A 74 5.62 -15.13 18.16
C SER A 74 4.67 -15.44 16.99
N THR A 75 3.65 -16.25 17.27
CA THR A 75 2.55 -16.53 16.33
C THR A 75 1.81 -15.25 15.95
N LEU A 76 1.62 -14.34 16.91
CA LEU A 76 0.98 -13.05 16.68
C LEU A 76 1.69 -12.23 15.61
N ARG A 77 3.03 -12.18 15.67
CA ARG A 77 3.85 -11.52 14.65
C ARG A 77 3.66 -12.13 13.27
N ALA A 78 3.64 -13.46 13.18
CA ALA A 78 3.44 -14.17 11.91
C ALA A 78 2.05 -13.85 11.33
N THR A 79 0.99 -13.86 12.16
CA THR A 79 -0.37 -13.55 11.72
C THR A 79 -0.47 -12.14 11.14
N PHE A 80 0.03 -11.12 11.85
CA PHE A 80 -0.04 -9.75 11.37
C PHE A 80 0.86 -9.47 10.16
N ALA A 81 2.03 -10.12 10.08
CA ALA A 81 2.88 -10.06 8.90
C ALA A 81 2.19 -10.69 7.67
N CYS A 82 1.51 -11.82 7.84
CA CYS A 82 0.73 -12.46 6.78
C CYS A 82 -0.47 -11.60 6.35
N LEU A 83 -1.22 -11.05 7.30
CA LEU A 83 -2.33 -10.13 7.00
C LEU A 83 -1.86 -8.93 6.18
N PHE A 84 -0.76 -8.31 6.58
CA PHE A 84 -0.16 -7.21 5.85
C PHE A 84 0.26 -7.63 4.43
N ALA A 85 1.01 -8.73 4.31
CA ALA A 85 1.50 -9.23 3.03
C ALA A 85 0.35 -9.57 2.06
N VAL A 86 -0.67 -10.29 2.53
CA VAL A 86 -1.85 -10.65 1.72
C VAL A 86 -2.61 -9.39 1.30
N GLY A 87 -2.83 -8.45 2.22
CA GLY A 87 -3.53 -7.21 1.91
C GLY A 87 -2.82 -6.37 0.84
N CYS A 88 -1.49 -6.27 0.89
CA CYS A 88 -0.71 -5.62 -0.16
C CYS A 88 -0.76 -6.38 -1.50
N LEU A 89 -0.85 -7.71 -1.47
CA LEU A 89 -0.95 -8.54 -2.68
C LEU A 89 -2.30 -8.39 -3.40
N ILE A 90 -3.41 -8.14 -2.69
CA ILE A 90 -4.71 -7.94 -3.32
C ILE A 90 -4.66 -6.78 -4.33
N GLY A 91 -4.13 -5.62 -3.90
CA GLY A 91 -3.97 -4.46 -4.79
C GLY A 91 -3.01 -4.74 -5.96
N ALA A 92 -1.95 -5.52 -5.73
CA ALA A 92 -1.03 -5.91 -6.79
C ALA A 92 -1.72 -6.83 -7.83
N VAL A 93 -2.47 -7.82 -7.38
CA VAL A 93 -3.19 -8.77 -8.25
C VAL A 93 -4.28 -8.08 -9.06
N GLU A 94 -5.02 -7.15 -8.48
CA GLU A 94 -6.01 -6.34 -9.22
C GLU A 94 -5.36 -5.42 -10.27
N GLY A 95 -4.13 -4.97 -10.02
CA GLY A 95 -3.35 -4.13 -10.93
C GLY A 95 -2.75 -4.90 -12.11
N VAL A 96 -2.35 -6.15 -11.90
CA VAL A 96 -1.64 -6.97 -12.91
C VAL A 96 -2.34 -7.02 -14.28
N PRO A 97 -3.65 -7.29 -14.39
CA PRO A 97 -4.33 -7.32 -15.70
C PRO A 97 -4.22 -5.99 -16.45
N LYS A 98 -4.40 -4.86 -15.74
CA LYS A 98 -4.33 -3.51 -16.33
C LYS A 98 -2.91 -3.17 -16.76
N THR A 99 -1.92 -3.52 -15.94
CA THR A 99 -0.50 -3.31 -16.24
C THR A 99 -0.06 -4.13 -17.46
N VAL A 100 -0.49 -5.39 -17.57
CA VAL A 100 -0.18 -6.25 -18.74
C VAL A 100 -0.81 -5.71 -20.02
N ILE A 101 -2.06 -5.22 -19.96
CA ILE A 101 -2.72 -4.61 -21.12
C ILE A 101 -1.99 -3.32 -21.54
N ALA A 102 -1.65 -2.46 -20.59
CA ALA A 102 -0.90 -1.23 -20.86
C ALA A 102 0.48 -1.53 -21.46
N LEU A 103 1.20 -2.53 -20.94
CA LEU A 103 2.50 -2.94 -21.47
C LEU A 103 2.40 -3.46 -22.91
N LYS A 104 1.38 -4.28 -23.20
CA LYS A 104 1.10 -4.77 -24.55
C LYS A 104 0.75 -3.64 -25.52
N ALA A 105 0.01 -2.62 -25.06
CA ALA A 105 -0.31 -1.45 -25.87
C ALA A 105 0.95 -0.61 -26.18
N LEU A 106 1.86 -0.48 -25.21
CA LEU A 106 3.12 0.22 -25.38
C LEU A 106 4.06 -0.51 -26.35
N ALA A 107 4.13 -1.84 -26.27
CA ALA A 107 4.96 -2.67 -27.15
C ALA A 107 4.44 -2.78 -28.60
N ARG A 108 3.21 -2.31 -28.86
CA ARG A 108 2.62 -2.24 -30.22
C ARG A 108 2.78 -0.85 -30.87
N ARG A 109 3.32 0.13 -30.15
CA ARG A 109 3.75 1.42 -30.70
C ARG A 109 5.22 1.36 -31.05
#